data_AF-A0A239KEB6-F1
#
_entry.id   AF-A0A239KEB6-F1
#
_cell.length_a   1.000
_cell.length_b   1.000
_cell.length_c   1.000
_cell.angle_alpha   90.00
_cell.angle_beta   90.00
_cell.angle_gamma   90.00
#
_symmetry.space_group_name_H-M   'P 1'
#
loop_
_entity.id
_entity.type
_entity.pdbx_description
1 polymer ?
#
loop_
_entity_poly.entity_id
_entity_poly.type
_entity_poly.pdbx_seq_one_letter_code
_entity_poly.pdbx_strand_id
1 'polypeptide(L)'
;MVSESDHVYLRLFAEAPTARSAELASSLVRCLADYGAVRVHESGSYWKIPEYLEFNVDLMATGSTSACIDRLRALEPEGWSDEIWNHQSDGPAFLLAEIRWAWLTTVNE
;
A
#
# COMPACT_ATOMS: atom_id res chain seq x y z
N MET A 1 -18.03 1.93 24.45
CA MET A 1 -18.19 2.49 23.09
C MET A 1 -17.20 1.77 22.23
N VAL A 2 -17.68 0.94 21.31
CA VAL A 2 -16.80 0.27 20.34
C VAL A 2 -16.49 1.35 19.32
N SER A 3 -15.24 1.81 19.27
CA SER A 3 -14.83 2.76 18.25
C SER A 3 -15.05 2.15 16.87
N GLU A 4 -15.62 2.94 15.96
CA GLU A 4 -15.49 2.77 14.51
C GLU A 4 -14.03 2.34 14.24
N SER A 5 -13.83 1.21 13.54
CA SER A 5 -12.48 0.64 13.38
C SER A 5 -11.74 1.41 12.28
N ASP A 6 -11.32 2.62 12.63
CA ASP A 6 -10.50 3.48 11.76
C ASP A 6 -9.27 2.69 11.31
N HIS A 7 -9.11 2.53 10.01
CA HIS A 7 -7.96 1.85 9.42
C HIS A 7 -7.38 2.65 8.27
N VAL A 8 -6.13 2.33 7.93
CA VAL A 8 -5.46 2.89 6.77
C VAL A 8 -5.75 1.95 5.60
N TYR A 9 -6.26 2.51 4.51
CA TYR A 9 -6.46 1.79 3.27
C TYR A 9 -5.35 2.15 2.28
N LEU A 10 -4.72 1.13 1.70
CA LEU A 10 -3.78 1.30 0.60
C LEU A 10 -4.29 0.60 -0.64
N ARG A 11 -4.25 1.32 -1.77
CA ARG A 11 -4.39 0.73 -3.09
C ARG A 11 -3.04 0.79 -3.79
N LEU A 12 -2.47 -0.36 -4.11
CA LEU A 12 -1.12 -0.49 -4.62
C LEU A 12 -1.15 -1.11 -6.02
N PHE A 13 -0.31 -0.60 -6.91
CA PHE A 13 -0.04 -1.23 -8.20
C PHE A 13 1.43 -1.61 -8.33
N ALA A 14 1.67 -2.90 -8.57
CA ALA A 14 3.00 -3.46 -8.73
C ALA A 14 3.21 -3.92 -10.18
N GLU A 15 4.30 -3.50 -10.81
CA GLU A 15 4.69 -4.01 -12.13
C GLU A 15 5.32 -5.40 -11.99
N ALA A 16 4.56 -6.44 -12.32
CA ALA A 16 4.99 -7.83 -12.17
C ALA A 16 4.10 -8.80 -12.95
N PRO A 17 4.62 -9.97 -13.37
CA PRO A 17 3.78 -11.02 -13.92
C PRO A 17 2.84 -11.59 -12.85
N THR A 18 1.63 -11.98 -13.24
CA THR A 18 0.59 -12.55 -12.35
C THR A 18 1.07 -13.72 -11.49
N ALA A 19 2.02 -14.51 -11.99
CA ALA A 19 2.62 -15.63 -11.24
C ALA A 19 3.31 -15.20 -9.92
N ARG A 20 3.67 -13.91 -9.76
CA ARG A 20 4.29 -13.36 -8.55
C ARG A 20 3.29 -12.74 -7.57
N SER A 21 2.00 -12.75 -7.87
CA SER A 21 0.97 -12.07 -7.07
C SER A 21 1.00 -12.48 -5.58
N ALA A 22 0.97 -13.80 -5.31
CA ALA A 22 0.99 -14.32 -3.94
C ALA A 22 2.32 -14.04 -3.18
N GLU A 23 3.45 -14.03 -3.90
CA GLU A 23 4.76 -13.69 -3.35
C GLU A 23 4.81 -12.21 -2.93
N LEU A 24 4.29 -11.32 -3.79
CA LEU A 24 4.22 -9.89 -3.53
C LEU A 24 3.24 -9.60 -2.38
N ALA A 25 2.07 -10.23 -2.35
CA ALA A 25 1.12 -10.10 -1.24
C ALA A 25 1.77 -10.48 0.10
N SER A 26 2.50 -11.61 0.14
CA SER A 26 3.23 -12.05 1.34
C SER A 26 4.34 -11.06 1.74
N SER A 27 4.99 -10.42 0.77
CA SER A 27 6.02 -9.42 1.03
C SER A 27 5.43 -8.11 1.53
N LEU A 28 4.28 -7.68 1.01
CA LEU A 28 3.52 -6.53 1.50
C LEU A 28 3.10 -6.71 2.97
N VAL A 29 2.59 -7.90 3.33
CA VAL A 29 2.26 -8.22 4.73
C VAL A 29 3.48 -8.05 5.63
N ARG A 30 4.66 -8.54 5.21
CA ARG A 30 5.91 -8.42 5.99
C ARG A 30 6.38 -6.96 6.11
N CYS A 31 6.36 -6.20 5.03
CA CYS A 31 6.77 -4.79 5.03
C CYS A 31 5.86 -3.91 5.91
N LEU A 32 4.59 -4.27 6.01
CA LEU A 32 3.60 -3.49 6.75
C LEU A 32 3.36 -3.98 8.19
N ALA A 33 3.96 -5.11 8.59
CA ALA A 33 3.75 -5.72 9.91
C ALA A 33 4.12 -4.78 11.08
N ASP A 34 5.14 -3.92 10.90
CA ASP A 34 5.57 -2.95 11.91
C ASP A 34 4.61 -1.76 12.08
N TYR A 35 3.62 -1.64 11.19
CA TYR A 35 2.61 -0.60 11.23
C TYR A 35 1.32 -1.09 11.88
N GLY A 36 1.04 -2.39 11.86
CA GLY A 36 -0.17 -2.95 12.44
C GLY A 36 -0.61 -4.27 11.82
N ALA A 37 -1.87 -4.64 12.05
CA ALA A 37 -2.45 -5.85 11.48
C ALA A 37 -2.84 -5.61 10.02
N VAL A 38 -2.30 -6.42 9.12
CA VAL A 38 -2.41 -6.24 7.67
C VAL A 38 -3.33 -7.30 7.06
N ARG A 39 -4.22 -6.89 6.17
CA ARG A 39 -4.93 -7.78 5.25
C ARG A 39 -4.67 -7.31 3.83
N VAL A 40 -4.15 -8.19 2.99
CA VAL A 40 -3.90 -7.91 1.57
C VAL A 40 -4.90 -8.70 0.73
N HIS A 41 -5.60 -8.01 -0.15
CA HIS A 41 -6.52 -8.58 -1.13
C HIS A 41 -5.90 -8.46 -2.52
N GLU A 42 -5.64 -9.61 -3.14
CA GLU A 42 -5.14 -9.69 -4.51
C GLU A 42 -6.30 -9.42 -5.48
N SER A 43 -6.22 -8.35 -6.26
CA SER A 43 -7.26 -8.02 -7.27
C SER A 43 -6.89 -8.53 -8.67
N GLY A 44 -5.66 -9.04 -8.83
CA GLY A 44 -5.13 -9.54 -10.10
C GLY A 44 -4.61 -8.41 -11.00
N SER A 45 -4.57 -8.67 -12.31
CA SER A 45 -4.07 -7.70 -13.28
C SER A 45 -4.99 -6.48 -13.40
N TYR A 46 -4.39 -5.30 -13.41
CA TYR A 46 -5.09 -4.05 -13.60
C TYR A 46 -5.57 -3.90 -15.04
N TRP A 47 -6.86 -3.65 -15.22
CA TRP A 47 -7.48 -3.66 -16.55
C TRP A 47 -6.96 -2.58 -17.52
N LYS A 48 -6.38 -1.48 -17.02
CA LYS A 48 -5.80 -0.43 -17.88
C LYS A 48 -4.35 -0.71 -18.27
N ILE A 49 -3.59 -1.36 -17.39
CA ILE A 49 -2.16 -1.63 -17.56
C ILE A 49 -1.97 -3.09 -17.13
N PRO A 50 -2.13 -4.06 -18.05
CA PRO A 50 -2.12 -5.49 -17.71
C PRO A 50 -0.82 -6.00 -17.07
N GLU A 51 0.27 -5.26 -17.25
CA GLU A 51 1.58 -5.49 -16.62
C GLU A 51 1.56 -5.19 -15.12
N TYR A 52 0.53 -4.48 -14.62
CA TYR A 52 0.40 -4.12 -13.23
C TYR A 52 -0.56 -5.07 -12.51
N LEU A 53 -0.18 -5.49 -11.31
CA LEU A 53 -1.03 -6.18 -10.36
C LEU A 53 -1.57 -5.18 -9.34
N GLU A 54 -2.87 -5.27 -9.07
CA GLU A 54 -3.56 -4.43 -8.11
C GLU A 54 -3.72 -5.17 -6.76
N PHE A 55 -3.33 -4.51 -5.68
CA PHE A 55 -3.52 -4.97 -4.31
C PHE A 55 -4.28 -3.92 -3.52
N ASN A 56 -5.31 -4.37 -2.81
CA ASN A 56 -6.04 -3.55 -1.85
C ASN A 56 -5.66 -4.02 -0.45
N VAL A 57 -5.22 -3.10 0.40
CA VAL A 57 -4.65 -3.41 1.71
C VAL A 57 -5.40 -2.68 2.80
N ASP A 58 -5.94 -3.45 3.74
CA ASP A 58 -6.49 -2.92 4.99
C ASP A 58 -5.40 -3.03 6.06
N LEU A 59 -5.00 -1.89 6.60
CA LEU A 59 -3.99 -1.80 7.66
C LEU A 59 -4.61 -1.22 8.93
N MET A 60 -4.85 -2.08 9.90
CA MET A 60 -5.26 -1.66 11.24
C MET A 60 -4.03 -1.16 12.00
N ALA A 61 -3.86 0.15 12.04
CA ALA A 61 -2.69 0.80 12.60
C ALA A 61 -2.48 0.48 14.09
N THR A 62 -1.23 0.27 14.48
CA THR A 62 -0.83 0.27 15.88
C THR A 62 -0.74 1.72 16.35
N GLY A 63 -1.78 2.19 17.03
CA GLY A 63 -1.88 3.58 17.51
C GLY A 63 -2.78 4.43 16.62
N SER A 64 -2.32 5.61 16.21
CA SER A 64 -3.12 6.54 15.39
C SER A 64 -2.99 6.22 13.90
N THR A 65 -4.11 6.20 13.18
CA THR A 65 -4.16 6.08 11.71
C THR A 65 -3.43 7.24 11.03
N SER A 66 -3.57 8.47 11.53
CA SER A 66 -2.85 9.64 11.00
C SER A 66 -1.33 9.49 11.10
N ALA A 67 -0.84 9.07 12.27
CA ALA A 67 0.60 8.83 12.48
C ALA A 67 1.12 7.67 11.62
N CYS A 68 0.28 6.67 11.36
CA CYS A 68 0.61 5.57 10.45
C CYS A 68 0.76 6.09 9.01
N ILE A 69 -0.17 6.92 8.54
CA ILE A 69 -0.10 7.57 7.22
C ILE A 69 1.18 8.39 7.09
N ASP A 70 1.50 9.21 8.08
CA ASP A 70 2.70 10.05 8.05
C ASP A 70 3.97 9.21 7.99
N ARG A 71 4.03 8.11 8.76
CA ARG A 71 5.17 7.17 8.71
C ARG A 71 5.30 6.48 7.36
N LEU A 72 4.19 6.07 6.74
CA LEU A 72 4.21 5.48 5.40
C LEU A 72 4.67 6.49 4.36
N ARG A 73 4.16 7.73 4.40
CA ARG A 73 4.59 8.80 3.49
C ARG A 73 6.06 9.14 3.63
N ALA A 74 6.59 9.09 4.85
CA ALA A 74 7.99 9.34 5.14
C ALA A 74 8.95 8.29 4.56
N LEU A 75 8.46 7.13 4.10
CA LEU A 75 9.30 6.16 3.40
C LEU A 75 9.85 6.74 2.09
N GLU A 76 9.01 7.45 1.33
CA GLU A 76 9.37 8.01 0.01
C GLU A 76 8.69 9.36 -0.24
N PRO A 77 9.10 10.42 0.48
CA PRO A 77 8.36 11.67 0.55
C PRO A 77 8.23 12.37 -0.80
N GLU A 78 9.24 12.26 -1.66
CA GLU A 78 9.30 12.98 -2.95
C GLU A 78 8.32 12.43 -4.01
N GLY A 79 7.86 11.18 -3.86
CA GLY A 79 6.92 10.59 -4.80
C GLY A 79 5.46 10.92 -4.52
N TRP A 80 5.15 11.53 -3.37
CA TRP A 80 3.77 11.84 -2.96
C TRP A 80 3.28 13.18 -3.49
N SER A 81 2.08 13.16 -4.05
CA SER A 81 1.22 14.31 -4.29
C SER A 81 -0.12 14.03 -3.62
N ASP A 82 -0.40 14.72 -2.52
CA ASP A 82 -1.53 14.47 -1.63
C ASP A 82 -1.58 13.01 -1.14
N GLU A 83 -2.59 12.27 -1.56
CA GLU A 83 -2.85 10.87 -1.19
C GLU A 83 -2.26 9.87 -2.18
N ILE A 84 -1.64 10.35 -3.26
CA ILE A 84 -1.16 9.52 -4.35
C ILE A 84 0.35 9.55 -4.39
N TRP A 85 0.97 8.38 -4.39
CA TRP A 85 2.39 8.21 -4.67
C TRP A 85 2.58 7.67 -6.08
N ASN A 86 3.54 8.24 -6.81
CA ASN A 86 4.01 7.70 -8.09
C ASN A 86 5.51 7.45 -8.01
N HIS A 87 5.95 6.30 -8.51
CA HIS A 87 7.36 5.98 -8.60
C HIS A 87 8.09 6.97 -9.52
N GLN A 88 9.21 7.48 -9.03
CA GLN A 88 10.12 8.32 -9.81
C GLN A 88 11.22 7.42 -10.38
N SER A 89 11.58 7.60 -11.65
CA SER A 89 12.51 6.69 -12.36
C SER A 89 13.87 6.50 -11.69
N ASP A 90 14.37 7.53 -10.99
CA ASP A 90 15.63 7.51 -10.24
C ASP A 90 15.41 7.55 -8.71
N GLY A 91 14.15 7.46 -8.28
CA GLY A 91 13.75 7.52 -6.88
C GLY A 91 13.82 6.17 -6.20
N PRO A 92 13.91 6.14 -4.86
CA PRO A 92 13.84 4.90 -4.12
C PRO A 92 12.41 4.31 -4.13
N ALA A 93 12.30 3.06 -3.68
CA ALA A 93 11.07 2.28 -3.78
C ALA A 93 10.16 2.47 -2.55
N PHE A 94 8.87 2.63 -2.79
CA PHE A 94 7.87 2.59 -1.73
C PHE A 94 7.47 1.14 -1.42
N LEU A 95 7.83 0.65 -0.24
CA LEU A 95 7.61 -0.72 0.29
C LEU A 95 8.34 -1.84 -0.48
N LEU A 96 8.08 -2.00 -1.78
CA LEU A 96 8.68 -3.00 -2.66
C LEU A 96 9.13 -2.36 -3.97
N ALA A 97 10.18 -2.90 -4.58
CA ALA A 97 10.77 -2.37 -5.82
C ALA A 97 9.83 -2.44 -7.03
N GLU A 98 8.80 -3.29 -6.98
CA GLU A 98 7.80 -3.45 -8.02
C GLU A 98 6.68 -2.40 -7.94
N ILE A 99 6.51 -1.70 -6.82
CA ILE A 99 5.43 -0.72 -6.65
C ILE A 99 5.71 0.48 -7.55
N ARG A 100 4.70 0.84 -8.35
CA ARG A 100 4.75 1.97 -9.29
C ARG A 100 3.78 3.08 -8.91
N TRP A 101 2.73 2.71 -8.21
CA TRP A 101 1.68 3.62 -7.80
C TRP A 101 1.10 3.17 -6.48
N ALA A 102 0.82 4.12 -5.60
CA ALA A 102 0.06 3.89 -4.38
C ALA A 102 -0.97 5.00 -4.19
N TRP A 103 -2.11 4.65 -3.61
CA TRP A 103 -3.02 5.61 -3.00
C TRP A 103 -3.28 5.20 -1.57
N LEU A 104 -3.37 6.20 -0.70
CA LEU A 104 -3.40 6.05 0.74
C LEU A 104 -4.49 6.95 1.32
N THR A 105 -5.41 6.38 2.09
CA THR A 105 -6.43 7.14 2.80
C THR A 105 -6.77 6.53 4.17
N THR A 106 -7.49 7.28 4.99
CA THR A 106 -8.13 6.75 6.21
C THR A 106 -9.56 6.34 5.87
N VAL A 107 -9.98 5.19 6.35
CA VAL A 107 -11.37 4.72 6.25
C VAL A 107 -11.97 4.65 7.65
N ASN A 108 -13.12 5.29 7.81
CA ASN A 108 -13.94 5.22 9.01
C ASN A 108 -15.17 4.37 8.66
N GLU A 109 -15.39 3.27 9.39
CA GLU A 109 -16.54 2.35 9.18
C GLU A 109 -17.66 2.57 10.20
#